data_AF-A0A814PXD1-F1
#
_entry.id   AF-A0A814PXD1-F1
#
_cell.length_a   1.000
_cell.length_b   1.000
_cell.length_c   1.000
_cell.angle_alpha   90.00
_cell.angle_beta   90.00
_cell.angle_gamma   90.00
#
_symmetry.space_group_name_H-M   'P 1'
#
loop_
_entity.id
_entity.type
_entity.pdbx_description
1 polymer ?
#
loop_
_entity_poly.entity_id
_entity_poly.type
_entity_poly.pdbx_seq_one_letter_code
_entity_poly.pdbx_strand_id
1 'polypeptide(L)'
;MWRGLTYIERVTDGTQFPLRPVPNGSPEPPVKDSILIYRRSLRMPFGHVAIITDVVSDHVHVAEQNHLHQYWAGDYARRVPIRFENGRYYIDDVDQVFGWMVIEDNGQLRPFEESMRDQILQQYIHRQPTGLFTRLFTSNRNQQS
;
A
#
# COMPACT_ATOMS: atom_id res chain seq x y z
N MET A 1 2.67 14.52 -7.15
CA MET A 1 2.13 13.63 -6.13
C MET A 1 0.65 13.36 -6.43
N TRP A 2 0.16 12.11 -6.42
CA TRP A 2 -1.26 11.80 -6.70
C TRP A 2 -2.15 12.59 -5.75
N ARG A 3 -3.17 13.28 -6.27
CA ARG A 3 -4.10 14.13 -5.49
C ARG A 3 -5.52 13.57 -5.40
N GLY A 4 -5.78 12.42 -6.04
CA GLY A 4 -7.12 11.82 -6.08
C GLY A 4 -7.47 10.97 -4.86
N LEU A 5 -6.47 10.52 -4.09
CA LEU A 5 -6.67 9.78 -2.85
C LEU A 5 -6.36 10.70 -1.68
N THR A 6 -7.39 11.08 -0.92
CA THR A 6 -7.31 12.12 0.12
C THR A 6 -7.69 11.61 1.51
N TYR A 7 -8.28 10.42 1.62
CA TYR A 7 -8.64 9.81 2.89
C TYR A 7 -8.68 8.29 2.80
N ILE A 8 -8.59 7.62 3.95
CA ILE A 8 -9.07 6.25 4.14
C ILE A 8 -10.37 6.28 4.94
N GLU A 9 -11.18 5.24 4.82
CA GLU A 9 -12.43 5.11 5.58
C GLU A 9 -12.39 3.87 6.46
N ARG A 10 -12.72 4.03 7.74
CA ARG A 10 -12.88 2.90 8.67
C ARG A 10 -14.20 2.21 8.40
N VAL A 11 -14.12 0.91 8.12
CA VAL A 11 -15.25 0.11 7.63
C VAL A 11 -16.37 -0.12 8.64
N THR A 12 -16.13 0.08 9.93
CA THR A 12 -17.11 -0.20 11.01
C THR A 12 -18.07 0.96 11.26
N ASP A 13 -17.71 2.18 10.87
CA ASP A 13 -18.53 3.37 11.12
C ASP A 13 -18.44 4.47 10.05
N GLY A 14 -17.66 4.25 9.00
CA GLY A 14 -17.53 5.20 7.89
C GLY A 14 -16.70 6.44 8.23
N THR A 15 -16.00 6.45 9.37
CA THR A 15 -15.13 7.57 9.75
C THR A 15 -14.01 7.71 8.74
N GLN A 16 -13.84 8.91 8.18
CA GLN A 16 -12.79 9.21 7.22
C GLN A 16 -11.59 9.84 7.92
N PHE A 17 -10.40 9.33 7.62
CA PHE A 17 -9.13 9.84 8.12
C PHE A 17 -8.31 10.40 6.98
N PRO A 18 -7.82 11.65 7.08
CA PRO A 18 -7.02 12.25 6.01
C PRO A 18 -5.79 11.42 5.67
N LEU A 19 -5.50 11.33 4.36
CA LEU A 19 -4.27 10.78 3.82
C LEU A 19 -3.38 11.92 3.34
N ARG A 20 -2.28 12.16 4.05
CA ARG A 20 -1.33 13.20 3.70
C ARG A 20 -0.13 12.60 2.97
N PRO A 21 0.18 13.07 1.75
CA PRO A 21 1.30 12.52 1.01
C PRO A 21 2.61 13.25 1.34
N VAL A 22 3.69 12.48 1.55
CA VAL A 22 5.04 12.96 1.87
C VAL A 22 6.01 12.51 0.77
N PRO A 23 6.62 13.43 0.02
CA PRO A 23 7.50 13.07 -1.09
C PRO A 23 8.80 12.42 -0.62
N ASN A 24 9.33 11.51 -1.42
CA ASN A 24 10.70 11.02 -1.18
C ASN A 24 11.70 12.20 -1.29
N GLY A 25 12.61 12.35 -0.34
CA GLY A 25 13.44 13.56 -0.18
C GLY A 25 12.80 14.68 0.65
N SER A 26 11.75 14.36 1.41
CA SER A 26 11.14 15.27 2.40
C SER A 26 12.08 15.49 3.60
N PRO A 27 12.05 16.67 4.27
CA PRO A 27 12.66 16.83 5.58
C PRO A 27 11.94 16.02 6.68
N GLU A 28 10.71 15.59 6.43
CA GLU A 28 9.96 14.71 7.31
C GLU A 28 10.45 13.26 7.14
N PRO A 29 10.75 12.52 8.22
CA PRO A 29 11.14 11.11 8.14
C PRO A 29 9.95 10.22 7.75
N PRO A 30 10.20 9.01 7.21
CA PRO A 30 9.16 8.01 7.07
C PRO A 30 8.59 7.62 8.44
N VAL A 31 7.31 7.27 8.46
CA VAL A 31 6.56 6.95 9.67
C VAL A 31 5.99 5.55 9.55
N LYS A 32 5.98 4.82 10.68
CA LYS A 32 5.31 3.53 10.80
C LYS A 32 3.82 3.64 10.41
N ASP A 33 3.26 2.55 9.91
CA ASP A 33 1.88 2.41 9.43
C ASP A 33 1.54 3.29 8.21
N SER A 34 2.54 3.89 7.56
CA SER A 34 2.38 4.66 6.33
C SER A 34 2.38 3.76 5.08
N ILE A 35 1.70 4.22 4.04
CA ILE A 35 1.64 3.54 2.75
C ILE A 35 2.80 4.02 1.87
N LEU A 36 3.75 3.14 1.55
CA LEU A 36 4.87 3.40 0.65
C LEU A 36 4.44 3.23 -0.81
N ILE A 37 4.72 4.23 -1.65
CA ILE A 37 4.29 4.25 -3.06
C ILE A 37 5.50 4.28 -3.99
N TYR A 38 5.54 3.36 -4.95
CA TYR A 38 6.55 3.28 -5.99
C TYR A 38 6.03 3.84 -7.32
N ARG A 39 6.95 4.42 -8.10
CA ARG A 39 6.66 4.89 -9.45
C ARG A 39 6.58 3.71 -10.42
N ARG A 40 5.87 3.95 -11.52
CA ARG A 40 5.87 3.06 -12.67
C ARG A 40 7.28 3.03 -13.28
N SER A 41 7.76 1.85 -13.60
CA SER A 41 9.03 1.60 -14.29
C SER A 41 8.85 0.48 -15.32
N LEU A 42 9.90 0.18 -16.10
CA LEU A 42 9.88 -0.99 -16.99
C LEU A 42 9.70 -2.31 -16.22
N ARG A 43 10.28 -2.41 -15.01
CA ARG A 43 10.15 -3.56 -14.11
C ARG A 43 8.81 -3.58 -13.37
N MET A 44 8.28 -2.40 -13.04
CA MET A 44 7.02 -2.22 -12.33
C MET A 44 6.06 -1.40 -13.19
N PRO A 45 5.47 -1.99 -14.24
CA PRO A 45 4.65 -1.24 -15.21
C PRO A 45 3.41 -0.61 -14.58
N PHE A 46 2.96 -1.10 -13.41
CA PHE A 46 1.83 -0.55 -12.65
C PHE A 46 2.25 0.28 -11.43
N GLY A 47 3.56 0.44 -11.21
CA GLY A 47 4.09 0.87 -9.93
C GLY A 47 3.97 -0.25 -8.90
N HIS A 48 4.10 0.10 -7.62
CA HIS A 48 3.99 -0.83 -6.51
C HIS A 48 3.57 -0.10 -5.23
N VAL A 49 3.03 -0.85 -4.28
CA VAL A 49 2.63 -0.34 -2.96
C VAL A 49 3.05 -1.32 -1.88
N ALA A 50 3.53 -0.78 -0.77
CA ALA A 50 3.90 -1.52 0.43
C ALA A 50 3.44 -0.77 1.68
N ILE A 51 3.42 -1.45 2.82
CA ILE A 51 3.14 -0.84 4.14
C ILE A 51 4.45 -0.77 4.92
N ILE A 52 4.77 0.40 5.47
CA ILE A 52 5.90 0.57 6.38
C ILE A 52 5.46 0.03 7.74
N THR A 53 5.95 -1.16 8.12
CA THR A 53 5.58 -1.81 9.39
C THR A 53 6.45 -1.34 10.55
N ASP A 54 7.65 -0.86 10.26
CA ASP A 54 8.55 -0.28 11.25
C ASP A 54 9.57 0.67 10.62
N VAL A 55 10.10 1.60 11.42
CA VAL A 55 11.14 2.56 11.01
C VAL A 55 12.32 2.44 11.95
N VAL A 56 13.44 1.94 11.42
CA VAL A 56 14.70 1.79 12.12
C VAL A 56 15.68 2.86 11.59
N SER A 57 16.79 3.10 12.30
CA SER A 57 17.72 4.21 12.01
C SER A 57 18.20 4.30 10.56
N ASP A 58 18.43 3.17 9.90
CA ASP A 58 19.05 3.06 8.57
C ASP A 58 18.15 2.40 7.52
N HIS A 59 16.94 1.96 7.89
CA HIS A 59 16.02 1.31 6.97
C HIS A 59 14.59 1.29 7.50
N VAL A 60 13.62 1.09 6.60
CA VAL A 60 12.25 0.72 6.95
C VAL A 60 12.03 -0.77 6.79
N HIS A 61 11.18 -1.35 7.63
CA HIS A 61 10.57 -2.65 7.39
C HIS A 61 9.33 -2.44 6.53
N VAL A 62 9.17 -3.27 5.49
CA VAL A 62 7.98 -3.21 4.64
C VAL A 62 7.30 -4.56 4.53
N ALA A 63 5.96 -4.55 4.62
CA ALA A 63 5.09 -5.66 4.27
C ALA A 63 4.37 -5.36 2.96
N GLU A 64 4.32 -6.34 2.05
CA GLU A 64 3.80 -6.15 0.68
C GLU A 64 3.43 -7.49 0.05
N GLN A 65 2.60 -7.47 -1.00
CA GLN A 65 2.32 -8.65 -1.82
C GLN A 65 2.69 -8.38 -3.28
N ASN A 66 2.87 -9.44 -4.08
CA ASN A 66 3.21 -9.34 -5.51
C ASN A 66 4.56 -8.64 -5.78
N HIS A 67 5.54 -8.84 -4.89
CA HIS A 67 6.91 -8.36 -5.05
C HIS A 67 7.93 -9.52 -5.01
N LEU A 68 8.11 -10.15 -3.84
CA LEU A 68 8.87 -11.40 -3.68
C LEU A 68 7.95 -12.54 -3.24
N HIS A 69 8.21 -13.74 -3.76
CA HIS A 69 7.36 -14.92 -3.60
C HIS A 69 8.00 -15.93 -2.62
N GLN A 70 8.46 -15.42 -1.47
CA GLN A 70 9.14 -16.22 -0.45
C GLN A 70 8.44 -16.08 0.90
N TYR A 71 8.58 -17.09 1.75
CA TYR A 71 8.16 -17.00 3.15
C TYR A 71 8.96 -15.92 3.89
N TRP A 72 8.28 -15.18 4.77
CA TRP A 72 8.91 -14.18 5.60
C TRP A 72 9.38 -14.81 6.90
N ALA A 73 10.56 -14.44 7.37
CA ALA A 73 11.09 -14.90 8.64
C ALA A 73 10.49 -14.15 9.84
N GLY A 74 9.70 -13.09 9.60
CA GLY A 74 9.09 -12.25 10.61
C GLY A 74 7.83 -11.55 10.09
N ASP A 75 7.54 -10.36 10.62
CA ASP A 75 6.37 -9.55 10.30
C ASP A 75 6.59 -8.56 9.14
N TYR A 76 7.72 -8.65 8.45
CA TYR A 76 8.06 -7.84 7.29
C TYR A 76 8.62 -8.70 6.14
N ALA A 77 8.38 -8.26 4.91
CA ALA A 77 8.85 -8.90 3.69
C ALA A 77 10.33 -8.61 3.41
N ARG A 78 10.73 -7.34 3.58
CA ARG A 78 12.10 -6.88 3.30
C ARG A 78 12.44 -5.60 4.06
N ARG A 79 13.73 -5.30 4.11
CA ARG A 79 14.32 -4.07 4.66
C ARG A 79 14.65 -3.14 3.50
N VAL A 80 14.25 -1.88 3.58
CA VAL A 80 14.52 -0.87 2.53
C VAL A 80 15.35 0.25 3.12
N PRO A 81 16.58 0.49 2.61
CA PRO A 81 17.47 1.51 3.15
C PRO A 81 16.83 2.91 3.25
N ILE A 82 17.18 3.63 4.31
CA ILE A 82 16.95 5.06 4.45
C ILE A 82 18.30 5.77 4.34
N ARG A 83 18.35 6.81 3.53
CA ARG A 83 19.48 7.73 3.39
C ARG A 83 19.05 9.12 3.85
N PHE A 84 19.81 9.71 4.78
CA PHE A 84 19.58 11.07 5.24
C PHE A 84 20.70 11.98 4.74
N GLU A 85 20.37 12.92 3.85
CA GLU A 85 21.34 13.81 3.22
C GLU A 85 20.77 15.22 3.09
N ASN A 86 21.60 16.22 3.40
CA ASN A 86 21.24 17.64 3.27
C ASN A 86 19.90 17.98 3.95
N GLY A 87 19.64 17.38 5.12
CA GLY A 87 18.40 17.60 5.88
C GLY A 87 17.17 16.91 5.30
N ARG A 88 17.33 15.89 4.44
CA ARG A 88 16.24 15.22 3.72
C ARG A 88 16.35 13.70 3.83
N TYR A 89 15.21 13.04 3.99
CA TYR A 89 15.09 11.59 4.07
C TYR A 89 14.73 10.99 2.71
N TYR A 90 15.48 9.97 2.32
CA TYR A 90 15.25 9.19 1.11
C TYR A 90 15.06 7.73 1.48
N ILE A 91 13.94 7.13 1.09
CA ILE A 91 13.83 5.67 1.02
C ILE A 91 14.49 5.27 -0.31
N ASP A 92 15.60 4.57 -0.20
CA ASP A 92 16.53 4.28 -1.29
C ASP A 92 16.45 2.80 -1.67
N ASP A 93 15.74 2.53 -2.76
CA ASP A 93 15.43 1.19 -3.23
C ASP A 93 15.86 1.04 -4.69
N VAL A 94 15.98 -0.20 -5.16
CA VAL A 94 16.31 -0.49 -6.56
C VAL A 94 15.22 0.02 -7.51
N ASP A 95 13.97 0.09 -7.03
CA ASP A 95 12.83 0.63 -7.74
C ASP A 95 12.48 2.03 -7.22
N GLN A 96 12.05 2.91 -8.13
CA GLN A 96 11.96 4.34 -7.83
C GLN A 96 10.79 4.66 -6.89
N VAL A 97 11.08 5.04 -5.65
CA VAL A 97 10.08 5.46 -4.66
C VAL A 97 9.53 6.86 -4.99
N PHE A 98 8.21 7.00 -4.96
CA PHE A 98 7.51 8.28 -5.13
C PHE A 98 7.44 9.08 -3.81
N GLY A 99 7.23 8.37 -2.70
CA GLY A 99 7.02 8.90 -1.36
C GLY A 99 6.14 7.95 -0.55
N TRP A 100 5.66 8.40 0.60
CA TRP A 100 4.72 7.66 1.44
C TRP A 100 3.48 8.49 1.75
N MET A 101 2.39 7.84 2.14
CA MET A 101 1.16 8.49 2.59
C MET A 101 0.95 8.20 4.08
N VAL A 102 0.85 9.26 4.87
CA VAL A 102 0.61 9.22 6.30
C VAL A 102 -0.89 9.29 6.54
N ILE A 103 -1.40 8.39 7.38
CA ILE A 103 -2.79 8.41 7.85
C ILE A 103 -2.85 9.32 9.07
N GLU A 104 -3.62 10.39 9.00
CA GLU A 104 -3.80 11.33 10.12
C GLU A 104 -5.02 10.90 10.96
N ASP A 105 -4.80 9.94 11.84
CA ASP A 105 -5.87 9.35 12.66
C ASP A 105 -5.99 9.93 14.07
N ASN A 106 -4.97 10.66 14.53
CA ASN A 106 -4.85 11.14 15.90
C ASN A 106 -4.98 10.02 16.95
N GLY A 107 -4.48 8.81 16.65
CA GLY A 107 -4.50 7.65 17.54
C GLY A 107 -5.86 6.96 17.69
N GLN A 108 -6.79 7.23 16.77
CA GLN A 108 -8.13 6.62 16.77
C GLN A 108 -8.16 5.24 16.11
N LEU A 109 -7.22 4.93 15.21
CA LEU A 109 -7.16 3.63 14.57
C LEU A 109 -6.51 2.61 15.49
N ARG A 110 -7.02 1.38 15.38
CA ARG A 110 -6.56 0.20 16.11
C ARG A 110 -6.54 -0.97 15.12
N PRO A 111 -5.73 -2.01 15.37
CA PRO A 111 -5.88 -3.28 14.68
C PRO A 111 -7.34 -3.72 14.68
N PHE A 112 -7.79 -4.26 13.55
CA PHE A 112 -9.14 -4.77 13.44
C PHE A 112 -9.28 -6.05 14.27
N GLU A 113 -10.25 -6.08 15.17
CA GLU A 113 -10.59 -7.26 15.97
C GLU A 113 -11.68 -8.07 15.28
N GLU A 114 -11.49 -9.38 15.15
CA GLU A 114 -12.42 -10.28 14.45
C GLU A 114 -13.84 -10.26 15.07
N SER A 115 -13.94 -9.97 16.37
CA SER A 115 -15.22 -9.78 17.08
C SER A 115 -16.04 -8.59 16.57
N MET A 116 -15.41 -7.65 15.85
CA MET A 116 -16.06 -6.49 15.26
C MET A 116 -16.56 -6.75 13.82
N ARG A 117 -16.43 -7.98 13.29
CA ARG A 117 -16.87 -8.31 11.92
C ARG A 117 -18.31 -7.92 11.63
N ASP A 118 -19.22 -8.14 12.58
CA ASP A 118 -20.63 -7.82 12.41
C ASP A 118 -20.92 -6.30 12.42
N GLN A 119 -19.93 -5.48 12.81
CA GLN A 119 -20.01 -4.02 12.78
C GLN A 119 -19.59 -3.44 11.42
N ILE A 120 -19.03 -4.25 10.51
CA ILE A 120 -18.68 -3.78 9.17
C ILE A 120 -19.95 -3.27 8.48
N LEU A 121 -19.93 -2.02 8.02
CA LEU A 121 -21.06 -1.40 7.35
C LEU A 121 -21.47 -2.22 6.11
N GLN A 122 -22.77 -2.45 5.95
CA GLN A 122 -23.32 -3.32 4.91
C GLN A 122 -22.90 -2.94 3.48
N GLN A 123 -22.64 -1.65 3.24
CA GLN A 123 -22.14 -1.15 1.95
C GLN A 123 -20.77 -1.74 1.53
N TYR A 124 -19.97 -2.18 2.51
CA TYR A 124 -18.67 -2.82 2.28
C TYR A 124 -18.76 -4.33 2.07
N ILE A 125 -19.83 -4.96 2.57
CA ILE A 125 -20.11 -6.39 2.39
C ILE A 125 -20.76 -6.64 1.03
N HIS A 126 -21.76 -5.82 0.70
CA HIS A 126 -22.58 -5.97 -0.50
C HIS A 126 -22.19 -4.94 -1.57
N ARG A 127 -20.97 -5.07 -2.10
CA ARG A 127 -20.56 -4.27 -3.26
C ARG A 127 -21.21 -4.85 -4.51
N GLN A 128 -22.15 -4.10 -5.12
CA GLN A 128 -22.62 -4.42 -6.46
C GLN A 128 -21.41 -4.38 -7.41
N PRO A 129 -21.16 -5.42 -8.23
CA PRO A 129 -20.05 -5.41 -9.17
C PRO A 129 -20.13 -4.18 -10.07
N THR A 130 -19.10 -3.36 -10.09
CA THR A 130 -19.04 -2.14 -10.93
C THR A 130 -18.74 -2.44 -12.41
N GLY A 131 -18.78 -3.72 -12.81
CA GLY A 131 -18.54 -4.14 -14.18
C GLY A 131 -18.81 -5.64 -14.40
N LEU A 132 -19.10 -6.01 -15.65
CA LEU A 132 -19.19 -7.39 -16.10
C LEU A 132 -17.79 -7.88 -16.52
N PHE A 133 -17.26 -8.88 -15.83
CA PHE A 133 -16.07 -9.59 -16.29
C PHE A 133 -16.46 -10.58 -17.39
N THR A 134 -16.34 -10.18 -18.65
CA THR A 134 -16.49 -11.11 -19.77
C THR A 134 -15.20 -11.90 -19.92
N ARG A 135 -15.26 -13.21 -19.64
CA ARG A 135 -14.13 -14.13 -19.83
C ARG A 135 -13.89 -14.33 -21.33
N LEU A 136 -12.89 -13.66 -21.91
CA LEU A 136 -12.48 -13.84 -23.30
C LEU A 136 -11.53 -15.04 -23.46
N PHE A 137 -12.03 -16.25 -23.21
CA PHE A 137 -11.36 -17.46 -23.70
C PHE A 137 -12.29 -18.13 -24.71
N THR A 138 -12.13 -17.80 -25.98
CA THR A 138 -12.60 -18.68 -27.06
C THR A 138 -11.54 -19.77 -27.23
N SER A 139 -11.84 -20.97 -26.76
CA SER A 139 -11.10 -22.15 -27.18
C SER A 139 -11.43 -22.42 -28.64
N ASN A 140 -10.63 -21.87 -29.57
CA ASN A 140 -10.56 -22.41 -30.91
C ASN A 140 -9.82 -23.75 -30.83
N ARG A 141 -10.54 -24.83 -30.53
CA ARG A 141 -10.10 -26.16 -30.92
C ARG A 141 -10.16 -26.20 -32.44
N ASN A 142 -8.99 -26.17 -33.06
CA ASN A 142 -8.80 -26.53 -34.46
C ASN A 142 -9.49 -27.87 -34.72
N GLN A 143 -10.57 -27.85 -35.49
CA GLN A 143 -10.98 -29.00 -36.30
C GLN A 143 -10.14 -28.94 -37.57
N GLN A 144 -9.11 -29.78 -37.65
CA GLN A 144 -8.54 -30.23 -38.91
C GLN A 144 -8.48 -31.75 -38.83
N SER A 145 -9.38 -32.39 -39.56
CA SER A 145 -9.32 -33.76 -40.03
C SER A 145 -9.02 -33.74 -41.52
#